data_AF-A0A442FFL8-F1
#
_entry.id   AF-A0A442FFL8-F1
#
_cell.length_a   1.000
_cell.length_b   1.000
_cell.length_c   1.000
_cell.angle_alpha   90.00
_cell.angle_beta   90.00
_cell.angle_gamma   90.00
#
_symmetry.space_group_name_H-M   'P 1'
#
loop_
_entity.id
_entity.type
_entity.pdbx_description
1 polymer ?
#
loop_
_entity_poly.entity_id
_entity_poly.type
_entity_poly.pdbx_seq_one_letter_code
_entity_poly.pdbx_strand_id
1 'polypeptide(L)'
;MKSGLRSWSEGYEFCQAVNARPIVTTTTTSDYDAGGALTYRASTSISADARSKTTSIDWDGNGTTDTILTDGTASGQNGTAVNATETDGSGNLLEQRIVHIGANGHPDAINIDIRKDGANIAASAASIQVGSGIAVTVTGNNDQISLDQDSSVAVIGSNDKYVFMSGSGSGTISGSQSSSSPNVNNELDFGTSIDWNELWFAQQGNNLVVSVLGTTDKVTINDWFTGTKDVVETIKSGDGKVLHHSDVATLVAAMAGFDPATSPTGSGSQPNDPRLGDPNQTGTIAAAMQQSWMAA
;
A
#
# COMPACT_ATOMS: atom_id res chain seq x y z
N MET A 1 30.27 -70.16 49.35
CA MET A 1 31.11 -69.23 48.56
C MET A 1 30.19 -68.14 48.03
N LYS A 2 30.18 -66.99 48.71
CA LYS A 2 30.75 -65.71 48.23
C LYS A 2 29.96 -65.14 47.04
N SER A 3 29.02 -64.23 47.26
CA SER A 3 29.20 -62.76 47.48
C SER A 3 29.37 -62.00 46.16
N GLY A 4 28.65 -60.92 45.86
CA GLY A 4 27.80 -60.18 46.79
C GLY A 4 26.99 -59.01 46.21
N LEU A 5 26.14 -58.53 47.11
CA LEU A 5 25.53 -57.21 47.18
C LEU A 5 26.58 -56.11 47.49
N ARG A 6 26.35 -54.89 46.97
CA ARG A 6 26.63 -53.55 47.55
C ARG A 6 26.01 -52.51 46.58
N SER A 7 24.86 -51.87 46.86
CA SER A 7 24.54 -50.75 47.78
C SER A 7 24.94 -49.37 47.23
N TRP A 8 24.02 -48.60 46.62
CA TRP A 8 23.08 -47.55 47.14
C TRP A 8 23.66 -46.12 47.15
N SER A 9 22.98 -45.19 46.47
CA SER A 9 22.49 -43.94 47.07
C SER A 9 21.33 -43.35 46.25
N GLU A 10 20.31 -42.94 46.98
CA GLU A 10 19.02 -42.40 46.55
C GLU A 10 19.13 -41.11 45.75
N GLY A 11 18.09 -40.86 44.94
CA GLY A 11 17.80 -39.57 44.34
C GLY A 11 16.39 -39.61 43.75
N TYR A 12 15.38 -39.47 44.62
CA TYR A 12 14.05 -39.07 44.18
C TYR A 12 14.15 -37.66 43.57
N GLU A 13 13.91 -37.52 42.27
CA GLU A 13 13.35 -36.29 41.73
C GLU A 13 12.05 -36.60 41.00
N PHE A 14 10.96 -36.30 41.70
CA PHE A 14 9.73 -35.92 41.05
C PHE A 14 10.01 -34.60 40.34
N CYS A 15 10.15 -34.62 39.02
CA CYS A 15 9.97 -33.43 38.22
C CYS A 15 8.68 -33.60 37.42
N GLN A 16 7.57 -33.12 37.99
CA GLN A 16 6.44 -32.70 37.17
C GLN A 16 6.93 -31.52 36.31
N ALA A 17 7.38 -31.82 35.10
CA ALA A 17 7.38 -30.83 34.03
C ALA A 17 6.09 -31.04 33.24
N VAL A 18 5.03 -30.34 33.64
CA VAL A 18 3.85 -30.11 32.81
C VAL A 18 4.27 -29.15 31.68
N ASN A 19 5.12 -29.61 30.76
CA ASN A 19 5.34 -28.90 29.51
C ASN A 19 4.36 -29.47 28.50
N ALA A 20 3.16 -28.86 28.46
CA ALA A 20 2.30 -28.91 27.30
C ALA A 20 3.14 -28.49 26.09
N ARG A 21 3.67 -29.47 25.34
CA ARG A 21 4.36 -29.15 24.09
C ARG A 21 3.27 -28.73 23.11
N PRO A 22 3.32 -27.50 22.57
CA PRO A 22 2.43 -27.12 21.50
C PRO A 22 2.64 -28.13 20.35
N ILE A 23 1.58 -28.83 19.92
CA ILE A 23 1.66 -29.83 18.84
C ILE A 23 1.98 -29.11 17.53
N VAL A 24 3.26 -28.99 17.19
CA VAL A 24 3.72 -28.58 15.85
C VAL A 24 3.71 -29.82 14.96
N THR A 25 2.99 -29.78 13.85
CA THR A 25 3.00 -30.88 12.86
C THR A 25 3.95 -30.50 11.75
N THR A 26 5.00 -31.31 11.53
CA THR A 26 5.96 -31.12 10.43
C THR A 26 5.82 -32.26 9.42
N THR A 27 5.66 -31.92 8.15
CA THR A 27 5.67 -32.85 7.01
C THR A 27 6.81 -32.49 6.08
N THR A 28 7.62 -33.46 5.68
CA THR A 28 8.75 -33.25 4.77
C THR A 28 8.58 -34.12 3.54
N THR A 29 8.67 -33.50 2.37
CA THR A 29 8.72 -34.14 1.05
C THR A 29 10.11 -33.95 0.47
N SER A 30 10.71 -35.02 -0.05
CA SER A 30 12.05 -35.00 -0.64
C SER A 30 12.04 -35.80 -1.93
N ASP A 31 12.69 -35.28 -2.96
CA ASP A 31 12.96 -36.01 -4.21
C ASP A 31 14.45 -36.31 -4.33
N TYR A 32 14.75 -37.46 -4.92
CA TYR A 32 16.10 -37.95 -5.10
C TYR A 32 16.35 -38.36 -6.56
N ASP A 33 17.57 -38.18 -7.05
CA ASP A 33 18.00 -38.69 -8.34
C ASP A 33 18.20 -40.22 -8.32
N ALA A 34 18.53 -40.80 -9.49
CA ALA A 34 18.79 -42.23 -9.62
C ALA A 34 20.02 -42.72 -8.81
N GLY A 35 20.91 -41.81 -8.41
CA GLY A 35 22.07 -42.07 -7.55
C GLY A 35 21.75 -41.90 -6.05
N GLY A 36 20.55 -41.47 -5.70
CA GLY A 36 20.12 -41.20 -4.33
C GLY A 36 20.54 -39.84 -3.78
N ALA A 37 21.04 -38.92 -4.61
CA ALA A 37 21.31 -37.54 -4.21
C ALA A 37 19.98 -36.75 -4.13
N LEU A 38 19.86 -35.88 -3.14
CA LEU A 38 18.69 -35.01 -2.99
C LEU A 38 18.66 -34.01 -4.13
N THR A 39 17.51 -33.83 -4.76
CA THR A 39 17.31 -32.83 -5.84
C THR A 39 16.28 -31.78 -5.47
N TYR A 40 15.46 -32.05 -4.46
CA TYR A 40 14.45 -31.13 -3.96
C TYR A 40 14.04 -31.54 -2.55
N ARG A 41 13.74 -30.56 -1.70
CA ARG A 41 13.08 -30.83 -0.41
C ARG A 41 12.17 -29.67 -0.03
N ALA A 42 10.99 -30.01 0.48
CA ALA A 42 10.10 -29.07 1.13
C ALA A 42 9.70 -29.59 2.52
N SER A 43 9.86 -28.76 3.54
CA SER A 43 9.42 -29.07 4.90
C SER A 43 8.40 -28.05 5.37
N THR A 44 7.17 -28.52 5.59
CA THR A 44 6.05 -27.71 6.08
C THR A 44 5.81 -27.97 7.55
N SER A 45 5.80 -26.93 8.37
CA SER A 45 5.43 -26.96 9.79
C SER A 45 4.17 -26.13 10.04
N ILE A 46 3.26 -26.64 10.86
CA ILE A 46 2.06 -25.92 11.32
C ILE A 46 2.21 -25.62 12.81
N SER A 47 2.01 -24.36 13.21
CA SER A 47 2.02 -23.94 14.62
C SER A 47 0.92 -24.63 15.41
N ALA A 48 1.09 -24.77 16.72
CA ALA A 48 0.16 -25.57 17.52
C ALA A 48 -1.21 -24.97 17.76
N ASP A 49 -1.34 -23.65 17.60
CA ASP A 49 -2.63 -22.98 17.54
C ASP A 49 -3.31 -23.14 16.16
N ALA A 50 -2.65 -23.83 15.23
CA ALA A 50 -3.03 -24.00 13.83
C ALA A 50 -3.18 -22.68 13.07
N ARG A 51 -2.59 -21.59 13.58
CA ARG A 51 -2.74 -20.25 13.01
C ARG A 51 -1.63 -19.89 12.04
N SER A 52 -0.52 -20.59 12.03
CA SER A 52 0.61 -20.36 11.13
C SER A 52 1.08 -21.65 10.50
N LYS A 53 1.41 -21.59 9.20
CA LYS A 53 1.97 -22.68 8.41
C LYS A 53 3.21 -22.16 7.68
N THR A 54 4.37 -22.71 7.99
CA THR A 54 5.64 -22.34 7.36
C THR A 54 6.16 -23.49 6.51
N THR A 55 6.51 -23.24 5.26
CA THR A 55 7.13 -24.21 4.35
C THR A 55 8.50 -23.70 3.91
N SER A 56 9.55 -24.43 4.29
CA SER A 56 10.92 -24.20 3.84
C SER A 56 11.22 -25.09 2.64
N ILE A 57 11.70 -24.51 1.55
CA ILE A 57 11.96 -25.18 0.26
C ILE A 57 13.44 -25.06 -0.10
N ASP A 58 14.01 -26.17 -0.52
CA ASP A 58 15.36 -26.40 -1.04
C ASP A 58 15.18 -26.88 -2.48
N TRP A 59 15.33 -25.98 -3.45
CA TRP A 59 14.95 -26.21 -4.85
C TRP A 59 15.96 -27.04 -5.61
N ASP A 60 17.24 -27.00 -5.20
CA ASP A 60 18.35 -27.66 -5.87
C ASP A 60 18.87 -28.89 -5.11
N GLY A 61 18.34 -29.16 -3.92
CA GLY A 61 18.74 -30.29 -3.07
C GLY A 61 20.11 -30.10 -2.42
N ASN A 62 20.67 -28.88 -2.41
CA ASN A 62 21.99 -28.60 -1.86
C ASN A 62 22.04 -28.66 -0.32
N GLY A 63 20.88 -28.81 0.33
CA GLY A 63 20.74 -28.94 1.77
C GLY A 63 20.44 -27.63 2.49
N THR A 64 20.47 -26.50 1.79
CA THR A 64 20.09 -25.18 2.28
C THR A 64 18.67 -24.83 1.84
N THR A 65 17.99 -23.98 2.62
CA THR A 65 16.68 -23.48 2.22
C THR A 65 16.88 -22.30 1.29
N ASP A 66 16.20 -22.30 0.16
CA ASP A 66 16.21 -21.22 -0.83
C ASP A 66 15.01 -20.30 -0.67
N THR A 67 13.87 -20.85 -0.27
CA THR A 67 12.59 -20.12 -0.15
C THR A 67 11.85 -20.55 1.10
N ILE A 68 11.25 -19.59 1.81
CA ILE A 68 10.38 -19.84 2.95
C ILE A 68 9.03 -19.17 2.70
N LEU A 69 7.97 -19.97 2.66
CA LEU A 69 6.58 -19.53 2.59
C LEU A 69 5.96 -19.60 3.98
N THR A 70 5.33 -18.55 4.48
CA THR A 70 4.61 -18.56 5.76
C THR A 70 3.21 -18.00 5.58
N ASP A 71 2.20 -18.85 5.77
CA ASP A 71 0.81 -18.45 5.92
C ASP A 71 0.51 -18.26 7.42
N GLY A 72 -0.30 -17.27 7.76
CA GLY A 72 -0.63 -16.86 9.11
C GLY A 72 -2.05 -16.35 9.20
N THR A 73 -2.73 -16.57 10.32
CA THR A 73 -4.08 -16.05 10.58
C THR A 73 -4.12 -15.40 11.95
N ALA A 74 -4.59 -14.15 12.05
CA ALA A 74 -4.79 -13.43 13.31
C ALA A 74 -6.25 -13.01 13.41
N SER A 75 -6.93 -13.31 14.53
CA SER A 75 -8.35 -13.01 14.72
C SER A 75 -8.47 -12.10 15.94
N GLY A 76 -9.21 -11.01 15.81
CA GLY A 76 -9.45 -10.03 16.87
C GLY A 76 -10.89 -9.53 16.85
N GLN A 77 -11.21 -8.55 17.71
CA GLN A 77 -12.56 -7.98 17.80
C GLN A 77 -13.02 -7.30 16.50
N ASN A 78 -12.10 -6.97 15.58
CA ASN A 78 -12.36 -6.32 14.29
C ASN A 78 -12.24 -7.25 13.07
N GLY A 79 -12.33 -8.59 13.26
CA GLY A 79 -12.29 -9.56 12.16
C GLY A 79 -11.04 -10.45 12.14
N THR A 80 -10.72 -11.04 10.98
CA THR A 80 -9.59 -11.97 10.79
C THR A 80 -8.65 -11.46 9.71
N ALA A 81 -7.39 -11.29 10.05
CA ALA A 81 -6.31 -11.06 9.09
C ALA A 81 -5.68 -12.40 8.67
N VAL A 82 -5.49 -12.59 7.38
CA VAL A 82 -4.70 -13.68 6.79
C VAL A 82 -3.44 -13.06 6.20
N ASN A 83 -2.26 -13.52 6.59
CA ASN A 83 -0.97 -13.05 6.11
C ASN A 83 -0.26 -14.21 5.41
N ALA A 84 0.22 -14.00 4.18
CA ALA A 84 1.10 -14.91 3.49
C ALA A 84 2.40 -14.16 3.17
N THR A 85 3.54 -14.68 3.63
CA THR A 85 4.87 -14.11 3.34
C THR A 85 5.74 -15.12 2.62
N GLU A 86 6.44 -14.68 1.58
CA GLU A 86 7.54 -15.39 0.96
C GLU A 86 8.85 -14.66 1.30
N THR A 87 9.85 -15.41 1.75
CA THR A 87 11.21 -14.89 1.98
C THR A 87 12.22 -15.78 1.28
N ASP A 88 13.40 -15.24 0.99
CA ASP A 88 14.53 -16.06 0.56
C ASP A 88 15.06 -16.92 1.74
N GLY A 89 16.00 -17.80 1.44
CA GLY A 89 16.69 -18.65 2.42
C GLY A 89 17.39 -17.91 3.57
N SER A 90 17.66 -16.61 3.40
CA SER A 90 18.28 -15.75 4.40
C SER A 90 17.26 -14.95 5.22
N GLY A 91 15.97 -15.03 4.88
CA GLY A 91 14.88 -14.32 5.55
C GLY A 91 14.56 -12.94 4.98
N ASN A 92 15.11 -12.56 3.82
CA ASN A 92 14.72 -11.31 3.16
C ASN A 92 13.33 -11.47 2.52
N LEU A 93 12.45 -10.48 2.71
CA LEU A 93 11.08 -10.51 2.17
C LEU A 93 11.09 -10.45 0.63
N LEU A 94 10.42 -11.42 0.01
CA LEU A 94 10.22 -11.51 -1.44
C LEU A 94 8.78 -11.15 -1.83
N GLU A 95 7.79 -11.54 -1.04
CA GLU A 95 6.36 -11.22 -1.24
C GLU A 95 5.65 -11.17 0.12
N GLN A 96 4.69 -10.26 0.29
CA GLN A 96 3.76 -10.30 1.42
C GLN A 96 2.34 -9.96 0.97
N ARG A 97 1.40 -10.83 1.30
CA ARG A 97 -0.03 -10.61 1.09
C ARG A 97 -0.77 -10.67 2.40
N ILE A 98 -1.33 -9.54 2.82
CA ILE A 98 -2.19 -9.43 4.00
C ILE A 98 -3.60 -9.11 3.53
N VAL A 99 -4.54 -10.00 3.86
CA VAL A 99 -5.97 -9.81 3.62
C VAL A 99 -6.67 -9.70 4.97
N HIS A 100 -7.25 -8.54 5.24
CA HIS A 100 -8.09 -8.34 6.41
C HIS A 100 -9.55 -8.60 6.02
N ILE A 101 -10.16 -9.56 6.69
CA ILE A 101 -11.58 -9.89 6.56
C ILE A 101 -12.31 -9.24 7.74
N GLY A 102 -13.18 -8.28 7.45
CA GLY A 102 -14.03 -7.60 8.41
C GLY A 102 -14.99 -8.53 9.14
N ALA A 103 -15.64 -8.01 10.19
CA ALA A 103 -16.61 -8.76 10.98
C ALA A 103 -17.87 -9.19 10.19
N ASN A 104 -18.10 -8.56 9.03
CA ASN A 104 -19.15 -8.88 8.05
C ASN A 104 -18.75 -10.06 7.12
N GLY A 105 -17.52 -10.58 7.21
CA GLY A 105 -17.00 -11.64 6.33
C GLY A 105 -16.48 -11.16 4.97
N HIS A 106 -16.41 -9.85 4.74
CA HIS A 106 -15.88 -9.25 3.51
C HIS A 106 -14.46 -8.68 3.73
N PRO A 107 -13.62 -8.59 2.68
CA PRO A 107 -12.31 -7.95 2.80
C PRO A 107 -12.46 -6.44 2.98
N ASP A 108 -11.97 -5.90 4.10
CA ASP A 108 -12.04 -4.47 4.41
C ASP A 108 -10.65 -3.80 4.33
N ALA A 109 -9.58 -4.58 4.14
CA ALA A 109 -8.25 -4.08 3.78
C ALA A 109 -7.44 -5.18 3.08
N ILE A 110 -6.75 -4.84 1.99
CA ILE A 110 -5.85 -5.76 1.28
C ILE A 110 -4.53 -5.02 1.09
N ASN A 111 -3.49 -5.46 1.79
CA ASN A 111 -2.13 -4.96 1.64
C ASN A 111 -1.32 -6.03 0.91
N ILE A 112 -0.92 -5.76 -0.34
CA ILE A 112 -0.09 -6.67 -1.12
C ILE A 112 1.21 -5.96 -1.47
N ASP A 113 2.30 -6.42 -0.86
CA ASP A 113 3.66 -6.12 -1.27
C ASP A 113 4.08 -7.14 -2.33
N ILE A 114 4.16 -6.69 -3.58
CA ILE A 114 4.55 -7.53 -4.71
C ILE A 114 5.67 -6.84 -5.47
N ARG A 115 6.84 -7.49 -5.50
CA ARG A 115 7.91 -7.61 -6.53
C ARG A 115 8.01 -6.62 -7.71
N LYS A 116 7.46 -5.40 -7.66
CA LYS A 116 7.37 -4.43 -8.77
C LYS A 116 6.70 -4.97 -10.05
N ASP A 117 5.96 -6.08 -9.97
CA ASP A 117 5.35 -6.80 -11.10
C ASP A 117 3.83 -6.54 -11.28
N GLY A 118 3.22 -5.77 -10.38
CA GLY A 118 1.83 -5.34 -10.51
C GLY A 118 0.85 -6.18 -9.68
N ALA A 119 0.20 -5.59 -8.68
CA ALA A 119 -0.84 -6.24 -7.89
C ALA A 119 -2.23 -6.03 -8.48
N ASN A 120 -3.08 -7.06 -8.56
CA ASN A 120 -4.51 -6.88 -8.84
C ASN A 120 -5.32 -7.11 -7.56
N ILE A 121 -6.01 -6.07 -7.09
CA ILE A 121 -6.83 -6.09 -5.86
C ILE A 121 -8.30 -5.95 -6.28
N ALA A 122 -9.10 -6.96 -5.99
CA ALA A 122 -10.57 -6.85 -6.05
C ALA A 122 -11.08 -6.54 -4.65
N ALA A 123 -11.57 -5.33 -4.45
CA ALA A 123 -11.98 -4.78 -3.18
C ALA A 123 -13.32 -4.03 -3.31
N SER A 124 -13.96 -3.75 -2.18
CA SER A 124 -15.01 -2.73 -2.11
C SER A 124 -15.11 -2.28 -0.68
N ALA A 125 -15.13 -0.97 -0.45
CA ALA A 125 -15.03 -0.38 0.88
C ALA A 125 -13.73 -0.78 1.62
N ALA A 126 -12.64 -1.03 0.89
CA ALA A 126 -11.37 -1.44 1.48
C ALA A 126 -10.40 -0.28 1.70
N SER A 127 -9.51 -0.43 2.69
CA SER A 127 -8.29 0.40 2.80
C SER A 127 -7.09 -0.30 2.16
N ILE A 128 -6.43 0.36 1.23
CA ILE A 128 -5.31 -0.16 0.44
C ILE A 128 -4.13 0.80 0.59
N GLN A 129 -2.96 0.27 0.93
CA GLN A 129 -1.73 1.05 0.96
C GLN A 129 -0.84 0.62 -0.21
N VAL A 130 -0.50 1.56 -1.07
CA VAL A 130 0.46 1.34 -2.17
C VAL A 130 1.82 1.81 -1.67
N GLY A 131 2.80 0.90 -1.71
CA GLY A 131 4.16 1.13 -1.25
C GLY A 131 5.14 1.44 -2.40
N SER A 132 6.42 1.54 -2.06
CA SER A 132 7.40 2.15 -2.95
C SER A 132 7.72 1.38 -4.23
N GLY A 133 7.57 2.05 -5.38
CA GLY A 133 7.84 1.47 -6.68
C GLY A 133 6.87 0.36 -7.08
N ILE A 134 5.72 0.27 -6.41
CA ILE A 134 4.68 -0.72 -6.67
C ILE A 134 3.65 -0.10 -7.62
N ALA A 135 3.27 -0.88 -8.64
CA ALA A 135 2.08 -0.62 -9.44
C ALA A 135 0.95 -1.52 -8.93
N VAL A 136 -0.23 -0.97 -8.70
CA VAL A 136 -1.41 -1.73 -8.22
C VAL A 136 -2.61 -1.41 -9.10
N THR A 137 -3.32 -2.42 -9.56
CA THR A 137 -4.67 -2.29 -10.10
C THR A 137 -5.68 -2.58 -8.99
N VAL A 138 -6.57 -1.64 -8.70
CA VAL A 138 -7.70 -1.83 -7.78
C VAL A 138 -8.97 -1.90 -8.61
N THR A 139 -9.83 -2.87 -8.32
CA THR A 139 -11.17 -2.99 -8.91
C THR A 139 -12.16 -3.01 -7.77
N GLY A 140 -13.24 -2.24 -7.86
CA GLY A 140 -14.06 -2.03 -6.67
C GLY A 140 -14.82 -0.72 -6.67
N ASN A 141 -15.44 -0.41 -5.55
CA ASN A 141 -16.04 0.90 -5.31
C ASN A 141 -15.90 1.24 -3.83
N ASN A 142 -15.88 2.53 -3.52
CA ASN A 142 -15.78 3.08 -2.16
C ASN A 142 -14.47 2.75 -1.45
N ASP A 143 -13.39 2.51 -2.20
CA ASP A 143 -12.10 2.13 -1.64
C ASP A 143 -11.29 3.37 -1.21
N GLN A 144 -10.53 3.25 -0.12
CA GLN A 144 -9.54 4.24 0.29
C GLN A 144 -8.15 3.75 -0.08
N ILE A 145 -7.44 4.47 -0.94
CA ILE A 145 -6.11 4.12 -1.45
C ILE A 145 -5.08 5.15 -0.96
N SER A 146 -4.15 4.74 -0.10
CA SER A 146 -3.00 5.55 0.28
C SER A 146 -1.86 5.41 -0.73
N LEU A 147 -1.38 6.55 -1.26
CA LEU A 147 -0.30 6.66 -2.21
C LEU A 147 1.00 7.06 -1.49
N ASP A 148 1.83 6.08 -1.10
CA ASP A 148 3.04 6.33 -0.33
C ASP A 148 4.33 6.04 -1.13
N GLN A 149 5.40 6.79 -0.85
CA GLN A 149 6.78 6.54 -1.31
C GLN A 149 6.95 6.20 -2.81
N ASP A 150 6.58 7.07 -3.75
CA ASP A 150 6.68 6.80 -5.20
C ASP A 150 5.76 5.66 -5.68
N SER A 151 4.45 5.82 -5.47
CA SER A 151 3.40 4.85 -5.77
C SER A 151 2.71 5.05 -7.12
N SER A 152 2.23 3.96 -7.72
CA SER A 152 1.36 4.00 -8.91
C SER A 152 0.12 3.12 -8.74
N VAL A 153 -1.07 3.66 -9.00
CA VAL A 153 -2.34 2.93 -8.94
C VAL A 153 -3.17 3.10 -10.23
N ALA A 154 -3.81 2.01 -10.64
CA ALA A 154 -4.84 1.96 -11.68
C ALA A 154 -6.16 1.51 -11.05
N VAL A 155 -7.18 2.36 -11.01
CA VAL A 155 -8.46 2.02 -10.37
C VAL A 155 -9.57 1.84 -11.40
N ILE A 156 -10.29 0.73 -11.32
CA ILE A 156 -11.49 0.44 -12.11
C ILE A 156 -12.66 0.38 -11.13
N GLY A 157 -13.32 1.52 -10.95
CA GLY A 157 -14.23 1.69 -9.82
C GLY A 157 -14.96 3.02 -9.78
N SER A 158 -15.60 3.30 -8.65
CA SER A 158 -16.24 4.59 -8.40
C SER A 158 -16.31 4.86 -6.90
N ASN A 159 -16.35 6.15 -6.54
CA ASN A 159 -16.40 6.64 -5.15
C ASN A 159 -15.14 6.33 -4.34
N ASP A 160 -14.00 6.24 -5.00
CA ASP A 160 -12.73 5.89 -4.38
C ASP A 160 -11.98 7.13 -3.87
N LYS A 161 -11.34 7.02 -2.71
CA LYS A 161 -10.59 8.09 -2.06
C LYS A 161 -9.09 7.81 -2.13
N TYR A 162 -8.35 8.62 -2.87
CA TYR A 162 -6.90 8.58 -2.95
C TYR A 162 -6.30 9.50 -1.89
N VAL A 163 -5.51 8.97 -0.98
CA VAL A 163 -4.86 9.75 0.08
C VAL A 163 -3.38 9.91 -0.26
N PHE A 164 -2.93 11.16 -0.38
CA PHE A 164 -1.54 11.52 -0.62
C PHE A 164 -1.05 12.42 0.51
N MET A 165 0.07 12.07 1.15
CA MET A 165 0.61 12.81 2.30
C MET A 165 1.93 13.51 1.95
N SER A 166 2.32 14.48 2.77
CA SER A 166 3.64 15.10 2.64
C SER A 166 4.75 14.06 2.86
N GLY A 167 5.77 14.08 2.01
CA GLY A 167 6.87 13.12 2.00
C GLY A 167 6.58 11.83 1.22
N SER A 168 5.42 11.70 0.58
CA SER A 168 5.06 10.52 -0.21
C SER A 168 5.79 10.42 -1.56
N GLY A 169 6.55 11.43 -1.99
CA GLY A 169 7.26 11.41 -3.27
C GLY A 169 6.32 11.55 -4.46
N SER A 170 6.45 10.68 -5.46
CA SER A 170 5.67 10.75 -6.71
C SER A 170 4.53 9.74 -6.76
N GLY A 171 3.30 10.20 -6.60
CA GLY A 171 2.10 9.40 -6.85
C GLY A 171 1.67 9.40 -8.32
N THR A 172 1.17 8.28 -8.83
CA THR A 172 0.48 8.20 -10.13
C THR A 172 -0.89 7.54 -9.94
N ILE A 173 -1.93 8.19 -10.46
CA ILE A 173 -3.30 7.68 -10.49
C ILE A 173 -3.69 7.51 -11.96
N SER A 174 -4.27 6.36 -12.27
CA SER A 174 -4.87 6.06 -13.56
C SER A 174 -6.12 5.22 -13.33
N GLY A 175 -6.93 5.02 -14.37
CA GLY A 175 -8.12 4.21 -14.20
C GLY A 175 -9.23 4.49 -15.18
N SER A 176 -10.40 3.97 -14.85
CA SER A 176 -11.65 4.23 -15.54
C SER A 176 -12.80 3.99 -14.59
N GLN A 177 -13.83 4.83 -14.65
CA GLN A 177 -15.03 4.59 -13.85
C GLN A 177 -15.76 3.32 -14.28
N SER A 178 -16.34 2.61 -13.32
CA SER A 178 -17.38 1.61 -13.61
C SER A 178 -18.68 2.33 -13.94
N SER A 179 -19.19 2.14 -15.16
CA SER A 179 -20.22 2.95 -15.84
C SER A 179 -21.65 2.88 -15.28
N SER A 180 -21.84 2.60 -13.98
CA SER A 180 -23.16 2.29 -13.42
C SER A 180 -23.58 3.05 -12.15
N SER A 181 -22.73 3.91 -11.57
CA SER A 181 -23.09 4.65 -10.36
C SER A 181 -23.57 6.09 -10.68
N PRO A 182 -24.78 6.51 -10.27
CA PRO A 182 -25.31 7.86 -10.55
C PRO A 182 -24.74 8.95 -9.62
N ASN A 183 -23.96 8.59 -8.60
CA ASN A 183 -23.35 9.50 -7.63
C ASN A 183 -21.86 9.21 -7.52
N VAL A 184 -21.11 9.41 -8.60
CA VAL A 184 -19.65 9.19 -8.60
C VAL A 184 -18.95 10.38 -7.96
N ASN A 185 -18.10 10.11 -6.97
CA ASN A 185 -17.26 11.07 -6.29
C ASN A 185 -15.96 10.41 -5.80
N ASN A 186 -15.09 10.09 -6.74
CA ASN A 186 -13.69 9.83 -6.49
C ASN A 186 -13.00 11.12 -6.02
N GLU A 187 -12.27 11.04 -4.92
CA GLU A 187 -11.64 12.18 -4.25
C GLU A 187 -10.13 11.94 -4.14
N LEU A 188 -9.31 12.90 -4.58
CA LEU A 188 -7.89 12.97 -4.19
C LEU A 188 -7.75 13.89 -2.97
N ASP A 189 -7.38 13.33 -1.83
CA ASP A 189 -7.19 14.02 -0.55
C ASP A 189 -5.70 14.16 -0.21
N PHE A 190 -5.24 15.40 -0.04
CA PHE A 190 -3.87 15.75 0.32
C PHE A 190 -3.58 15.70 1.84
N GLY A 191 -4.47 15.09 2.64
CA GLY A 191 -4.28 14.90 4.07
C GLY A 191 -4.55 16.16 4.86
N THR A 192 -3.80 16.43 5.93
CA THR A 192 -4.00 17.62 6.79
C THR A 192 -2.82 18.60 6.79
N SER A 193 -1.76 18.30 6.03
CA SER A 193 -0.47 19.01 6.10
C SER A 193 -0.08 19.72 4.81
N ILE A 194 -0.96 19.71 3.81
CA ILE A 194 -0.72 20.32 2.50
C ILE A 194 -1.94 21.19 2.18
N ASP A 195 -1.81 22.49 2.36
CA ASP A 195 -2.91 23.42 2.17
C ASP A 195 -3.08 23.79 0.68
N TRP A 196 -4.26 24.29 0.30
CA TRP A 196 -4.57 24.62 -1.10
C TRP A 196 -3.57 25.60 -1.75
N ASN A 197 -2.97 26.51 -0.97
CA ASN A 197 -2.00 27.49 -1.44
C ASN A 197 -0.59 26.91 -1.62
N GLU A 198 -0.39 25.65 -1.25
CA GLU A 198 0.85 24.90 -1.45
C GLU A 198 0.76 23.97 -2.68
N LEU A 199 -0.42 23.90 -3.32
CA LEU A 199 -0.67 23.04 -4.48
C LEU A 199 -0.52 23.79 -5.80
N TRP A 200 0.19 23.17 -6.73
CA TRP A 200 0.38 23.67 -8.09
C TRP A 200 -0.17 22.71 -9.14
N PHE A 201 -1.00 23.22 -10.04
CA PHE A 201 -1.69 22.45 -11.06
C PHE A 201 -1.09 22.76 -12.43
N ALA A 202 -0.64 21.72 -13.13
CA ALA A 202 -0.09 21.85 -14.47
C ALA A 202 -0.62 20.73 -15.39
N GLN A 203 -0.89 21.08 -16.64
CA GLN A 203 -1.11 20.11 -17.69
C GLN A 203 0.23 19.66 -18.28
N GLN A 204 0.45 18.36 -18.35
CA GLN A 204 1.60 17.75 -19.02
C GLN A 204 1.11 16.71 -20.04
N GLY A 205 1.10 17.09 -21.32
CA GLY A 205 0.44 16.28 -22.35
C GLY A 205 -1.06 16.14 -22.04
N ASN A 206 -1.51 14.90 -21.88
CA ASN A 206 -2.91 14.58 -21.51
C ASN A 206 -3.13 14.44 -20.00
N ASN A 207 -2.07 14.58 -19.19
CA ASN A 207 -2.11 14.32 -17.75
C ASN A 207 -2.27 15.62 -16.96
N LEU A 208 -2.93 15.51 -15.81
CA LEU A 208 -2.88 16.53 -14.76
C LEU A 208 -1.74 16.19 -13.80
N VAL A 209 -0.89 17.16 -13.52
CA VAL A 209 0.15 17.04 -12.49
C VAL A 209 -0.13 18.06 -11.40
N VAL A 210 -0.26 17.56 -10.17
CA VAL A 210 -0.45 18.36 -8.96
C VAL A 210 0.81 18.25 -8.12
N SER A 211 1.58 19.33 -8.03
CA SER A 211 2.83 19.37 -7.28
C SER A 211 2.63 20.08 -5.93
N VAL A 212 3.35 19.62 -4.90
CA VAL A 212 3.45 20.33 -3.63
C VAL A 212 4.64 21.29 -3.71
N LEU A 213 4.34 22.58 -3.72
CA LEU A 213 5.33 23.65 -3.88
C LEU A 213 6.43 23.54 -2.83
N GLY A 214 7.67 23.82 -3.26
CA GLY A 214 8.83 23.75 -2.37
C GLY A 214 9.26 22.33 -2.01
N THR A 215 8.70 21.29 -2.62
CA THR A 215 9.09 19.88 -2.42
C THR A 215 9.24 19.15 -3.76
N THR A 216 9.65 17.88 -3.72
CA THR A 216 9.61 16.96 -4.87
C THR A 216 8.30 16.18 -4.96
N ASP A 217 7.39 16.36 -4.01
CA ASP A 217 6.16 15.60 -3.92
C ASP A 217 5.18 16.03 -5.02
N LYS A 218 4.56 15.05 -5.66
CA LYS A 218 3.58 15.30 -6.72
C LYS A 218 2.64 14.11 -6.91
N VAL A 219 1.44 14.39 -7.41
CA VAL A 219 0.51 13.39 -7.93
C VAL A 219 0.28 13.64 -9.41
N THR A 220 0.43 12.61 -10.23
CA THR A 220 0.07 12.63 -11.65
C THR A 220 -1.21 11.85 -11.86
N ILE A 221 -2.25 12.50 -12.40
CA ILE A 221 -3.49 11.84 -12.82
C ILE A 221 -3.45 11.69 -14.34
N ASN A 222 -3.35 10.44 -14.79
CA ASN A 222 -3.22 10.10 -16.20
C ASN A 222 -4.51 10.33 -16.96
N ASP A 223 -4.38 10.76 -18.22
CA ASP A 223 -5.48 10.94 -19.17
C ASP A 223 -6.55 11.96 -18.76
N TRP A 224 -6.29 12.81 -17.74
CA TRP A 224 -7.23 13.84 -17.25
C TRP A 224 -7.85 14.67 -18.37
N PHE A 225 -7.03 15.17 -19.31
CA PHE A 225 -7.46 16.07 -20.37
C PHE A 225 -7.97 15.35 -21.63
N THR A 226 -8.14 14.03 -21.59
CA THR A 226 -8.74 13.27 -22.71
C THR A 226 -10.26 13.37 -22.73
N GLY A 227 -10.90 13.68 -21.60
CA GLY A 227 -12.36 13.71 -21.44
C GLY A 227 -13.04 12.34 -21.54
N THR A 228 -12.27 11.24 -21.53
CA THR A 228 -12.80 9.87 -21.67
C THR A 228 -12.82 9.09 -20.36
N LYS A 229 -12.23 9.63 -19.30
CA LYS A 229 -12.02 8.99 -18.01
C LYS A 229 -12.11 10.01 -16.89
N ASP A 230 -13.16 9.93 -16.09
CA ASP A 230 -13.31 10.74 -14.88
C ASP A 230 -12.74 9.94 -13.69
N VAL A 231 -11.41 9.92 -13.57
CA VAL A 231 -10.75 9.09 -12.53
C VAL A 231 -10.84 9.75 -11.15
N VAL A 232 -10.97 11.09 -11.12
CA VAL A 232 -11.07 11.92 -9.92
C VAL A 232 -12.05 13.07 -10.19
N GLU A 233 -13.05 13.24 -9.33
CA GLU A 233 -14.08 14.29 -9.46
C GLU A 233 -13.79 15.48 -8.54
N THR A 234 -13.15 15.21 -7.39
CA THR A 234 -12.83 16.23 -6.39
C THR A 234 -11.38 16.10 -5.92
N ILE A 235 -10.76 17.25 -5.65
CA ILE A 235 -9.44 17.33 -5.04
C ILE A 235 -9.59 18.13 -3.75
N LYS A 236 -9.15 17.56 -2.64
CA LYS A 236 -9.27 18.12 -1.31
C LYS A 236 -7.90 18.45 -0.72
N SER A 237 -7.79 19.64 -0.17
CA SER A 237 -6.58 20.14 0.50
C SER A 237 -6.66 20.00 2.03
N GLY A 238 -5.53 20.20 2.70
CA GLY A 238 -5.37 19.99 4.14
C GLY A 238 -6.12 20.95 5.05
N ASP A 239 -6.42 22.15 4.57
CA ASP A 239 -7.32 23.09 5.23
C ASP A 239 -8.79 22.89 4.86
N GLY A 240 -9.10 21.78 4.16
CA GLY A 240 -10.44 21.31 3.88
C GLY A 240 -11.11 21.95 2.65
N LYS A 241 -10.42 22.79 1.87
CA LYS A 241 -10.99 23.29 0.62
C LYS A 241 -11.09 22.19 -0.42
N VAL A 242 -12.11 22.30 -1.27
CA VAL A 242 -12.41 21.33 -2.33
C VAL A 242 -12.36 22.03 -3.68
N LEU A 243 -11.65 21.43 -4.62
CA LEU A 243 -11.57 21.80 -6.02
C LEU A 243 -12.33 20.75 -6.84
N HIS A 244 -13.35 21.19 -7.57
CA HIS A 244 -14.10 20.31 -8.47
C HIS A 244 -13.39 20.13 -9.80
N HIS A 245 -13.57 18.97 -10.42
CA HIS A 245 -13.06 18.66 -11.76
C HIS A 245 -13.29 19.81 -12.77
N SER A 246 -14.50 20.39 -12.76
CA SER A 246 -14.90 21.47 -13.67
C SER A 246 -14.02 22.71 -13.59
N ASP A 247 -13.40 22.97 -12.44
CA ASP A 247 -12.64 24.17 -12.16
C ASP A 247 -11.13 24.00 -12.35
N VAL A 248 -10.67 22.74 -12.48
CA VAL A 248 -9.24 22.41 -12.64
C VAL A 248 -8.65 23.06 -13.89
N ALA A 249 -9.36 23.04 -15.03
CA ALA A 249 -8.86 23.62 -16.28
C ALA A 249 -8.62 25.14 -16.17
N THR A 250 -9.49 25.85 -15.45
CA THR A 250 -9.33 27.28 -15.15
C THR A 250 -8.09 27.52 -14.31
N LEU A 251 -7.86 26.70 -13.29
CA LEU A 251 -6.71 26.82 -12.41
C LEU A 251 -5.38 26.55 -13.13
N VAL A 252 -5.34 25.50 -13.95
CA VAL A 252 -4.18 25.17 -14.80
C VAL A 252 -3.87 26.32 -15.77
N ALA A 253 -4.88 26.91 -16.41
CA ALA A 253 -4.68 28.03 -17.33
C ALA A 253 -4.10 29.26 -16.62
N ALA A 254 -4.54 29.55 -15.38
CA ALA A 254 -4.01 30.65 -14.59
C ALA A 254 -2.56 30.42 -14.14
N MET A 255 -2.19 29.17 -13.86
CA MET A 255 -0.85 28.78 -13.41
C MET A 255 0.16 28.64 -14.56
N ALA A 256 -0.28 28.35 -15.80
CA ALA A 256 0.60 28.06 -16.93
C ALA A 256 1.61 29.17 -17.31
N GLY A 257 1.36 30.42 -16.90
CA GLY A 257 2.26 31.56 -17.17
C GLY A 257 3.40 31.73 -16.16
N PHE A 258 3.56 30.81 -15.22
CA PHE A 258 4.44 30.96 -14.06
C PHE A 258 5.21 29.67 -13.78
N ASP A 259 6.40 29.81 -13.20
CA ASP A 259 7.23 28.66 -12.81
C ASP A 259 7.00 28.31 -11.33
N PRO A 260 6.58 27.08 -10.99
CA PRO A 260 6.51 26.62 -9.61
C PRO A 260 7.88 26.26 -9.06
N ALA A 261 8.09 26.47 -7.76
CA ALA A 261 9.24 25.91 -7.07
C ALA A 261 9.07 24.40 -6.85
N THR A 262 10.00 23.60 -7.36
CA THR A 262 10.01 22.13 -7.25
C THR A 262 11.00 21.60 -6.21
N SER A 263 11.45 22.47 -5.32
CA SER A 263 12.41 22.19 -4.24
C SER A 263 12.46 23.37 -3.27
N PRO A 264 12.85 23.15 -1.98
CA PRO A 264 12.95 24.23 -1.00
C PRO A 264 13.93 25.34 -1.42
N THR A 265 14.89 25.03 -2.30
CA THR A 265 15.90 25.96 -2.79
C THR A 265 15.72 26.30 -4.28
N GLY A 266 14.60 25.90 -4.88
CA GLY A 266 14.32 26.13 -6.31
C GLY A 266 13.98 27.59 -6.62
N SER A 267 14.37 28.05 -7.81
CA SER A 267 13.85 29.30 -8.37
C SER A 267 12.41 29.09 -8.85
N GLY A 268 11.47 29.93 -8.42
CA GLY A 268 10.05 29.79 -8.79
C GLY A 268 9.11 30.30 -7.69
N SER A 269 7.80 30.16 -7.92
CA SER A 269 6.75 30.51 -6.97
C SER A 269 6.79 29.53 -5.78
N GLN A 270 7.03 30.05 -4.59
CA GLN A 270 7.13 29.29 -3.34
C GLN A 270 5.75 29.19 -2.65
N PRO A 271 5.54 28.28 -1.67
CA PRO A 271 4.26 28.15 -0.94
C PRO A 271 3.72 29.45 -0.33
N ASN A 272 4.60 30.40 -0.01
CA ASN A 272 4.28 31.68 0.60
C ASN A 272 4.41 32.87 -0.38
N ASP A 273 4.43 32.62 -1.69
CA ASP A 273 4.48 33.68 -2.68
C ASP A 273 3.21 34.55 -2.61
N PRO A 274 3.33 35.87 -2.41
CA PRO A 274 2.18 36.77 -2.29
C PRO A 274 1.20 36.70 -3.48
N ARG A 275 1.68 36.28 -4.66
CA ARG A 275 0.86 36.12 -5.88
C ARG A 275 -0.09 34.92 -5.83
N LEU A 276 0.08 34.01 -4.87
CA LEU A 276 -0.77 32.82 -4.67
C LEU A 276 -1.87 33.05 -3.63
N GLY A 277 -1.61 33.86 -2.61
CA GLY A 277 -2.48 34.00 -1.44
C GLY A 277 -3.20 35.34 -1.26
N ASP A 278 -2.87 36.40 -2.02
CA ASP A 278 -3.50 37.72 -1.88
C ASP A 278 -4.63 37.93 -2.90
N PRO A 279 -5.91 37.79 -2.50
CA PRO A 279 -7.05 37.92 -3.40
C PRO A 279 -7.28 39.35 -3.93
N ASN A 280 -6.59 40.35 -3.37
CA ASN A 280 -6.74 41.74 -3.78
C ASN A 280 -5.84 42.13 -4.96
N GLN A 281 -4.98 41.23 -5.43
CA GLN A 281 -4.12 41.47 -6.58
C GLN A 281 -4.78 41.01 -7.88
N THR A 282 -5.45 41.94 -8.58
CA THR A 282 -6.02 41.69 -9.91
C THR A 282 -4.96 41.24 -10.92
N GLY A 283 -5.21 40.13 -11.63
CA GLY A 283 -4.29 39.55 -12.62
C GLY A 283 -3.30 38.52 -12.07
N THR A 284 -3.50 38.04 -10.84
CA THR A 284 -2.65 37.03 -10.20
C THR A 284 -3.31 35.66 -10.13
N ILE A 285 -2.50 34.62 -9.93
CA ILE A 285 -2.92 33.23 -9.70
C ILE A 285 -3.92 33.15 -8.54
N ALA A 286 -3.77 34.00 -7.52
CA ALA A 286 -4.63 34.07 -6.35
C ALA A 286 -6.13 34.24 -6.68
N ALA A 287 -6.47 35.03 -7.71
CA ALA A 287 -7.87 35.23 -8.11
C ALA A 287 -8.49 33.96 -8.69
N ALA A 288 -7.73 33.21 -9.51
CA ALA A 288 -8.17 31.92 -10.03
C ALA A 288 -8.25 30.88 -8.92
N MET A 289 -7.27 30.83 -8.01
CA MET A 289 -7.31 29.94 -6.86
C MET A 289 -8.53 30.19 -5.97
N GLN A 290 -8.85 31.45 -5.66
CA GLN A 290 -10.00 31.77 -4.81
C GLN A 290 -11.34 31.42 -5.46
N GLN A 291 -11.45 31.52 -6.79
CA GLN A 291 -12.68 31.18 -7.51
C GLN A 291 -12.86 29.68 -7.71
N SER A 292 -11.76 28.95 -7.93
CA SER A 292 -11.79 27.53 -8.22
C SER A 292 -11.88 26.66 -6.97
N TRP A 293 -11.28 27.07 -5.86
CA TRP A 293 -11.40 26.36 -4.59
C TRP A 293 -12.67 26.82 -3.87
N MET A 294 -13.68 25.95 -3.80
CA MET A 294 -14.86 26.24 -2.98
C MET A 294 -14.55 25.96 -1.50
N ALA A 295 -15.19 26.72 -0.61
CA ALA A 295 -15.32 26.33 0.78
C ALA A 295 -16.27 25.12 0.85
N ALA A 296 -15.80 24.03 1.48
CA ALA A 296 -16.61 22.86 1.79
C ALA A 296 -17.79 23.21 2.73
#